data_AF-A0A6G2VI96-F1
#
_entry.id   AF-A0A6G2VI96-F1
#
_cell.length_a   1.000
_cell.length_b   1.000
_cell.length_c   1.000
_cell.angle_alpha   90.00
_cell.angle_beta   90.00
_cell.angle_gamma   90.00
#
_symmetry.space_group_name_H-M   'P 1'
#
loop_
_entity.id
_entity.type
_entity.pdbx_description
1 polymer ?
#
loop_
_entity_poly.entity_id
_entity_poly.type
_entity_poly.pdbx_seq_one_letter_code
_entity_poly.pdbx_strand_id
1 'polypeptide(L)'
;RRKQPGNVVVKWMTTTDHKTIGTLYLSTSFAFFLFGGVMALIMRAELARPGIQMISNEQYNQLFTMHGTVMLLMFATPLFAG
;
A
#
# COMPACT_ATOMS: atom_id res chain seq x y z
N ARG A 1 -20.98 20.33 19.95
CA ARG A 1 -21.63 19.77 18.73
C ARG A 1 -20.99 18.41 18.43
N ARG A 2 -21.64 17.30 18.80
CA ARG A 2 -21.12 15.93 18.60
C ARG A 2 -20.88 15.72 17.09
N LYS A 3 -19.62 15.57 16.67
CA LYS A 3 -19.30 15.20 15.28
C LYS A 3 -19.79 13.78 15.09
N GLN A 4 -20.91 13.61 14.39
CA GLN A 4 -21.38 12.29 14.01
C GLN A 4 -20.36 11.70 13.02
N PRO A 5 -19.93 10.43 13.19
CA PRO A 5 -18.86 9.84 12.38
C PRO A 5 -19.19 9.85 10.88
N GLY A 6 -20.47 9.71 10.52
CA GLY A 6 -20.93 9.77 9.12
C GLY A 6 -20.65 11.11 8.42
N ASN A 7 -20.77 12.23 9.13
CA ASN A 7 -20.50 13.55 8.55
C ASN A 7 -19.01 13.78 8.23
N VAL A 8 -18.10 13.05 8.88
CA VAL A 8 -16.66 13.19 8.64
C VAL A 8 -16.26 12.44 7.37
N VAL A 9 -16.78 11.22 7.18
CA VAL A 9 -16.54 10.41 5.97
C VAL A 9 -17.10 11.09 4.73
N VAL A 10 -18.33 11.58 4.78
CA VAL A 10 -18.95 12.31 3.65
C VAL A 10 -18.12 13.56 3.32
N LYS A 11 -17.66 14.31 4.32
CA LYS A 11 -16.83 15.51 4.12
C LYS A 11 -15.48 15.20 3.47
N TRP A 12 -14.89 14.05 3.78
CA TRP A 12 -13.62 13.62 3.17
C TRP A 12 -13.81 13.15 1.73
N MET A 13 -14.89 12.41 1.45
CA MET A 13 -15.21 11.94 0.10
C MET A 13 -15.60 13.07 -0.87
N THR A 14 -16.21 14.15 -0.37
CA THR A 14 -16.64 15.29 -1.19
C THR A 14 -15.74 16.52 -1.04
N THR A 15 -14.53 16.35 -0.47
CA THR A 15 -13.60 17.48 -0.29
C THR A 15 -12.98 17.90 -1.62
N THR A 16 -12.87 19.22 -1.85
CA THR A 16 -12.20 19.82 -3.01
C THR A 16 -10.88 20.49 -2.63
N ASP A 17 -10.51 20.45 -1.35
CA ASP A 17 -9.30 21.08 -0.84
C ASP A 17 -8.07 20.20 -1.13
N HIS A 18 -7.11 20.74 -1.89
CA HIS A 18 -5.91 20.01 -2.33
C HIS A 18 -5.00 19.58 -1.16
N LYS A 19 -5.00 20.28 -0.02
CA LYS A 19 -4.23 19.86 1.16
C LYS A 19 -4.85 18.64 1.82
N THR A 20 -6.18 18.60 1.85
CA THR A 20 -6.94 17.46 2.37
C THR A 20 -6.75 16.26 1.45
N ILE A 21 -6.94 16.44 0.14
CA ILE A 21 -6.71 15.38 -0.86
C ILE A 21 -5.28 14.84 -0.79
N GLY A 22 -4.28 15.70 -0.72
CA GLY A 22 -2.89 15.26 -0.59
C GLY A 22 -2.62 14.47 0.69
N THR A 23 -3.25 14.85 1.81
CA THR A 23 -3.16 14.07 3.05
C THR A 23 -3.82 12.69 2.91
N LEU A 24 -4.97 12.59 2.21
CA LEU A 24 -5.59 11.30 1.91
C LEU A 24 -4.67 10.43 1.05
N TYR A 25 -4.07 11.00 -0.01
CA TYR A 25 -3.15 10.30 -0.91
C TYR A 25 -1.89 9.82 -0.19
N LEU A 26 -1.29 10.66 0.66
CA LEU A 26 -0.13 10.28 1.46
C LEU A 26 -0.47 9.20 2.49
N SER A 27 -1.64 9.29 3.13
CA SER A 27 -2.10 8.26 4.06
C SER A 27 -2.36 6.91 3.38
N THR A 28 -2.98 6.90 2.20
CA THR A 28 -3.27 5.64 1.48
C THR A 28 -2.00 5.03 0.89
N SER A 29 -1.13 5.83 0.29
CA SER A 29 0.16 5.37 -0.22
C SER A 29 1.05 4.82 0.90
N PHE A 30 1.07 5.43 2.08
CA PHE A 30 1.78 4.88 3.25
C PHE A 30 1.21 3.51 3.69
N ALA A 31 -0.11 3.32 3.64
CA ALA A 31 -0.71 2.01 3.93
C ALA A 31 -0.27 0.94 2.91
N PHE A 32 -0.25 1.28 1.61
CA PHE A 32 0.25 0.40 0.57
C PHE A 32 1.77 0.15 0.64
N PHE A 33 2.54 1.13 1.11
CA PHE A 33 3.97 0.95 1.39
C PHE A 33 4.20 -0.13 2.44
N LEU A 34 3.44 -0.12 3.54
CA LEU A 34 3.54 -1.16 4.57
C LEU A 34 3.14 -2.53 4.00
N PHE A 35 2.06 -2.59 3.23
CA PHE A 35 1.62 -3.84 2.59
C PHE A 35 2.68 -4.40 1.62
N GLY A 36 3.22 -3.52 0.75
CA GLY A 36 4.32 -3.84 -0.15
C GLY A 36 5.58 -4.27 0.60
N GLY A 37 5.91 -3.59 1.71
CA GLY A 37 7.05 -3.89 2.56
C GLY A 37 6.95 -5.27 3.21
N VAL A 38 5.76 -5.67 3.69
CA VAL A 38 5.54 -7.02 4.23
C VAL A 38 5.77 -8.09 3.16
N MET A 39 5.25 -7.89 1.94
CA MET A 39 5.51 -8.82 0.83
C MET A 39 7.01 -8.89 0.49
N ALA A 40 7.74 -7.77 0.56
CA ALA A 40 9.19 -7.76 0.37
C ALA A 40 9.92 -8.55 1.46
N LEU A 41 9.52 -8.40 2.72
CA LEU A 41 10.10 -9.15 3.83
C LEU A 41 9.89 -10.65 3.66
N ILE A 42 8.72 -11.08 3.19
CA ILE A 42 8.43 -12.48 2.88
C ILE A 42 9.35 -13.00 1.77
N MET A 43 9.53 -12.26 0.67
CA MET A 43 10.47 -12.64 -0.40
C MET A 43 11.93 -12.70 0.11
N ARG A 44 12.31 -11.81 1.02
CA ARG A 44 13.65 -11.80 1.62
C ARG A 44 13.84 -12.94 2.61
N ALA A 45 12.79 -13.34 3.33
CA ALA A 45 12.82 -14.51 4.18
C ALA A 45 13.05 -15.79 3.35
N GLU A 46 12.42 -15.94 2.18
CA GLU A 46 12.68 -17.09 1.31
C GLU A 46 14.12 -17.18 0.82
N LEU A 47 14.72 -16.04 0.47
CA LEU A 47 16.10 -16.01 -0.04
C LEU A 47 17.17 -16.00 1.07
N ALA A 48 16.77 -16.06 2.34
CA ALA A 48 17.71 -16.06 3.46
C ALA A 48 18.58 -17.32 3.50
N ARG A 49 18.10 -18.44 2.94
CA ARG A 49 18.83 -19.70 2.82
C ARG A 49 18.52 -20.37 1.48
N PRO A 50 19.48 -21.07 0.85
CA PRO A 50 19.23 -21.76 -0.40
C PRO A 50 18.25 -22.93 -0.23
N GLY A 51 17.29 -23.06 -1.15
CA GLY A 51 16.22 -24.06 -1.13
C GLY A 51 14.84 -23.43 -0.94
N ILE A 52 13.78 -24.23 -1.13
CA ILE A 52 12.39 -23.84 -0.84
C ILE A 52 12.16 -23.92 0.67
N GLN A 53 11.76 -22.81 1.30
CA GLN A 53 11.64 -22.73 2.77
C GLN A 53 10.21 -22.54 3.23
N MET A 54 9.50 -21.52 2.75
CA MET A 54 8.11 -21.25 3.11
C MET A 54 7.16 -21.24 1.92
N ILE A 55 7.61 -20.91 0.71
CA ILE A 55 6.72 -20.67 -0.42
C ILE A 55 7.22 -21.38 -1.69
N SER A 56 6.29 -21.84 -2.53
CA SER A 56 6.65 -22.48 -3.80
C SER A 56 7.20 -21.46 -4.81
N ASN A 57 7.93 -21.94 -5.81
CA ASN A 57 8.47 -21.07 -6.89
C ASN A 57 7.37 -20.27 -7.60
N GLU A 58 6.18 -20.88 -7.79
CA GLU A 58 5.05 -20.19 -8.41
C GLU A 58 4.52 -19.05 -7.53
N GLN A 59 4.35 -19.32 -6.24
CA GLN A 59 3.90 -18.30 -5.29
C GLN A 59 4.93 -17.17 -5.12
N TYR A 60 6.23 -17.47 -5.17
CA TYR A 60 7.27 -16.46 -5.17
C TYR A 60 7.16 -15.52 -6.38
N ASN A 61 6.96 -16.08 -7.59
CA ASN A 61 6.81 -15.29 -8.81
C ASN A 61 5.54 -14.41 -8.79
N GLN A 62 4.44 -14.93 -8.23
CA GLN A 62 3.23 -14.15 -8.01
C GLN A 62 3.46 -13.03 -7.00
N LEU A 63 4.11 -13.33 -5.87
CA LEU A 63 4.38 -12.36 -4.81
C LEU A 63 5.29 -11.22 -5.31
N PHE A 64 6.31 -11.55 -6.11
CA PHE A 64 7.19 -10.56 -6.75
C PHE A 64 6.41 -9.63 -7.69
N THR A 65 5.56 -10.19 -8.54
CA THR A 65 4.74 -9.42 -9.48
C THR A 65 3.77 -8.50 -8.75
N MET A 66 3.10 -9.01 -7.72
CA MET A 66 2.17 -8.22 -6.91
C MET A 66 2.87 -7.14 -6.09
N HIS A 67 4.02 -7.46 -5.49
CA HIS A 67 4.84 -6.48 -4.79
C HIS A 67 5.24 -5.32 -5.71
N GLY A 68 5.75 -5.62 -6.91
CA GLY A 68 6.12 -4.61 -7.91
C GLY A 68 4.94 -3.74 -8.34
N THR A 69 3.79 -4.36 -8.61
CA THR A 69 2.56 -3.67 -9.03
C THR A 69 2.05 -2.73 -7.93
N VAL A 70 2.03 -3.18 -6.68
CA VAL A 70 1.62 -2.36 -5.53
C VAL A 70 2.59 -1.20 -5.33
N MET A 71 3.90 -1.43 -5.40
CA MET A 71 4.89 -0.36 -5.19
C MET A 71 4.86 0.68 -6.31
N LEU A 72 4.70 0.27 -7.57
CA LEU A 72 4.67 1.21 -8.70
C LEU A 72 3.34 1.96 -8.81
N LEU A 73 2.21 1.25 -8.78
CA LEU A 73 0.91 1.85 -9.09
C LEU A 73 0.17 2.38 -7.86
N MET A 74 0.23 1.65 -6.74
CA MET A 74 -0.57 1.96 -5.54
C MET A 74 0.22 2.78 -4.51
N PHE A 75 1.55 2.77 -4.57
CA PHE A 75 2.41 3.59 -3.72
C PHE A 75 3.01 4.78 -4.47
N ALA A 76 3.84 4.54 -5.50
CA ALA A 76 4.59 5.63 -6.15
C ALA A 76 3.67 6.64 -6.83
N THR A 77 2.67 6.21 -7.61
CA THR A 77 1.74 7.14 -8.29
C THR A 77 1.01 8.06 -7.30
N PRO A 78 0.30 7.58 -6.27
CA PRO A 78 -0.37 8.47 -5.33
C PRO A 78 0.59 9.24 -4.41
N LEU A 79 1.79 8.73 -4.11
CA LEU A 79 2.77 9.48 -3.32
C LEU A 79 3.28 10.73 -4.05
N PHE A 80 3.54 10.63 -5.36
CA PHE A 80 4.07 11.74 -6.16
C PHE A 80 2.98 12.64 -6.76
N ALA A 81 1.76 12.12 -6.96
CA ALA A 81 0.63 12.90 -7.47
C ALA A 81 -0.20 13.57 -6.36
N GLY A 82 -0.05 13.13 -5.11
CA GLY A 82 -0.73 13.68 -3.93
C GLY A 82 -0.16 15.00 -3.43
#